data_AF-A0A7V9LBJ8-F1
#
_entry.id   AF-A0A7V9LBJ8-F1
#
_cell.length_a   1.000
_cell.length_b   1.000
_cell.length_c   1.000
_cell.angle_alpha   90.00
_cell.angle_beta   90.00
_cell.angle_gamma   90.00
#
_symmetry.space_group_name_H-M   'P 1'
#
loop_
_entity.id
_entity.type
_entity.pdbx_description
1 polymer ?
#
loop_
_entity_poly.entity_id
_entity_poly.type
_entity_poly.pdbx_seq_one_letter_code
_entity_poly.pdbx_strand_id
1 'polypeptide(L)'
;MRFVLVLALLGVGGWAVADPVRDLQRSLPNGWRAIRSSGELVIRRDAPVRIAGKYYPGSQHMSNAPVLAPPVAPKTVLEMRYRLEPAWTAAKLDATRAANAKVYAELVALRARFRLDDIPTGKGTPLPRNVDEQQRITAHDAAYQITLARLIQLPRCTLGGTALFDSSATYQQLDLMVDPPIAMREAYAIVELVKRRCR
;
A
#
# COMPACT_ATOMS: atom_id res chain seq x y z
N MET A 1 59.66 -36.85 -22.75
CA MET A 1 59.45 -35.76 -21.76
C MET A 1 57.96 -35.60 -21.53
N ARG A 2 57.52 -35.69 -20.28
CA ARG A 2 56.11 -35.54 -19.85
C ARG A 2 55.77 -34.04 -19.78
N PHE A 3 54.68 -33.62 -20.42
CA PHE A 3 54.01 -32.36 -20.08
C PHE A 3 52.67 -32.69 -19.42
N VAL A 4 52.60 -32.39 -18.13
CA VAL A 4 51.38 -32.31 -17.31
C VAL A 4 51.10 -30.82 -17.10
N LEU A 5 49.85 -30.51 -16.76
CA LEU A 5 49.29 -29.27 -16.21
C LEU A 5 48.57 -28.34 -17.21
N VAL A 6 47.40 -27.78 -16.88
CA VAL A 6 46.42 -28.03 -15.80
C VAL A 6 45.17 -27.24 -16.21
N LEU A 7 44.00 -27.87 -16.12
CA LEU A 7 42.71 -27.17 -16.22
C LEU A 7 42.56 -26.25 -15.02
N ALA A 8 42.62 -24.94 -15.22
CA ALA A 8 42.18 -23.96 -14.24
C ALA A 8 40.64 -23.86 -14.29
N LEU A 9 39.98 -24.63 -13.44
CA LEU A 9 38.58 -24.44 -13.07
C LEU A 9 38.45 -23.09 -12.34
N LEU A 10 38.05 -22.05 -13.08
CA LEU A 10 37.58 -20.80 -12.49
C LEU A 10 36.25 -21.07 -11.79
N GLY A 11 36.32 -21.33 -10.49
CA GLY A 11 35.16 -21.31 -9.60
C GLY A 11 34.58 -19.90 -9.57
N VAL A 12 33.56 -19.66 -10.40
CA VAL A 12 32.69 -18.49 -10.27
C VAL A 12 31.87 -18.72 -9.00
N GLY A 13 32.36 -18.19 -7.89
CA GLY A 13 31.62 -18.09 -6.65
C GLY A 13 30.35 -17.30 -6.91
N GLY A 14 29.24 -18.01 -7.11
CA GLY A 14 27.91 -17.42 -7.16
C GLY A 14 27.64 -16.76 -5.82
N TRP A 15 27.73 -15.43 -5.81
CA TRP A 15 27.19 -14.64 -4.72
C TRP A 15 25.70 -14.98 -4.67
N ALA A 16 25.30 -15.76 -3.67
CA ALA A 16 23.90 -16.02 -3.41
C ALA A 16 23.25 -14.67 -3.15
N VAL A 17 22.58 -14.11 -4.16
CA VAL A 17 21.76 -12.92 -4.02
C VAL A 17 20.77 -13.26 -2.92
N ALA A 18 20.91 -12.60 -1.77
CA ALA A 18 20.02 -12.81 -0.64
C ALA A 18 18.59 -12.71 -1.17
N ASP A 19 17.79 -13.76 -1.01
CA ASP A 19 16.39 -13.73 -1.42
C ASP A 19 15.63 -12.90 -0.37
N PRO A 20 15.30 -11.63 -0.67
CA PRO A 20 14.76 -10.71 0.32
C PRO A 20 13.38 -11.17 0.82
N VAL A 21 12.68 -12.02 0.06
CA VAL A 21 11.41 -12.61 0.48
C VAL A 21 11.62 -13.73 1.49
N ARG A 22 12.68 -14.53 1.33
CA ARG A 22 13.05 -15.55 2.32
C ARG A 22 13.43 -14.91 3.66
N ASP A 23 14.13 -13.78 3.63
CA ASP A 23 14.47 -13.02 4.84
C ASP A 23 13.24 -12.33 5.47
N LEU A 24 12.31 -11.86 4.63
CA LEU A 24 11.02 -11.37 5.09
C LEU A 24 10.25 -12.47 5.82
N GLN A 25 10.13 -13.67 5.24
CA GLN A 25 9.43 -14.81 5.84
C GLN A 25 9.95 -15.17 7.23
N ARG A 26 11.28 -15.13 7.45
CA ARG A 26 11.89 -15.41 8.76
C ARG A 26 11.55 -14.35 9.82
N SER A 27 11.18 -13.16 9.40
CA SER A 27 10.88 -12.03 10.28
C SER A 27 9.37 -11.90 10.58
N LEU A 28 8.53 -12.71 9.92
CA LEU A 28 7.10 -12.68 10.15
C LEU A 28 6.74 -13.31 11.51
N PRO A 29 5.66 -12.85 12.17
CA PRO A 29 5.10 -13.53 13.34
C PRO A 29 4.70 -14.98 13.01
N ASN A 30 4.70 -15.85 14.02
CA ASN A 30 4.27 -17.24 13.87
C ASN A 30 2.84 -17.30 13.29
N GLY A 31 2.62 -18.21 12.34
CA GLY A 31 1.33 -18.35 11.66
C GLY A 31 1.10 -17.35 10.52
N TRP A 32 2.14 -16.64 10.07
CA TRP A 32 2.12 -15.82 8.86
C TRP A 32 3.08 -16.35 7.80
N ARG A 33 2.68 -16.27 6.54
CA ARG A 33 3.48 -16.69 5.38
C ARG A 33 3.55 -15.63 4.31
N ALA A 34 4.74 -15.42 3.77
CA ALA A 34 4.99 -14.64 2.56
C ALA A 34 4.94 -15.58 1.35
N ILE A 35 4.04 -15.30 0.43
CA ILE A 35 3.83 -16.04 -0.81
C ILE A 35 4.17 -15.09 -1.96
N ARG A 36 5.20 -15.41 -2.73
CA ARG A 36 5.63 -14.61 -3.89
C ARG A 36 5.24 -15.32 -5.18
N SER A 37 4.63 -14.58 -6.09
CA SER A 37 4.42 -14.96 -7.48
C SER A 37 5.23 -14.01 -8.41
N SER A 38 5.09 -14.16 -9.73
CA SER A 38 5.81 -13.34 -10.71
C SER A 38 5.48 -11.85 -10.63
N GLY A 39 4.27 -11.48 -10.19
CA GLY A 39 3.78 -10.10 -10.14
C GLY A 39 3.21 -9.66 -8.79
N GLU A 40 3.26 -10.52 -7.78
CA GLU A 40 2.60 -10.27 -6.50
C GLU A 40 3.38 -10.85 -5.30
N LEU A 41 3.36 -10.12 -4.19
CA LEU A 41 3.73 -10.61 -2.87
C LEU A 41 2.49 -10.58 -1.99
N VAL A 42 2.07 -11.74 -1.48
CA VAL A 42 0.96 -11.86 -0.53
C VAL A 42 1.51 -12.31 0.82
N ILE A 43 1.31 -11.50 1.86
CA ILE A 43 1.60 -11.91 3.24
C ILE A 43 0.28 -12.27 3.90
N ARG A 44 0.13 -13.54 4.26
CA ARG A 44 -1.14 -14.15 4.64
C ARG A 44 -1.05 -14.81 6.01
N ARG A 45 -2.11 -14.69 6.81
CA ARG A 45 -2.26 -15.46 8.05
C ARG A 45 -2.76 -16.88 7.77
N ASP A 46 -2.17 -17.87 8.41
CA ASP A 46 -2.52 -19.28 8.19
C ASP A 46 -3.83 -19.69 8.85
N ALA A 47 -4.01 -19.26 10.09
CA ALA A 47 -5.29 -19.42 10.76
C ALA A 47 -6.25 -18.31 10.29
N PRO A 48 -7.52 -18.64 9.99
CA PRO A 48 -8.51 -17.61 9.73
C PRO A 48 -8.86 -16.85 11.03
N VAL A 49 -9.40 -15.65 10.86
CA VAL A 49 -9.97 -14.80 11.90
C VAL A 49 -11.46 -14.60 11.65
N ARG A 50 -12.20 -14.14 12.64
CA ARG A 50 -13.58 -13.69 12.44
C ARG A 50 -13.64 -12.17 12.45
N ILE A 51 -14.47 -11.59 11.58
CA ILE A 51 -14.69 -10.14 11.54
C ILE A 51 -15.71 -9.77 12.62
N ALA A 52 -15.31 -8.91 13.55
CA ALA A 52 -16.14 -8.38 14.62
C ALA A 52 -16.76 -7.02 14.30
N GLY A 53 -16.28 -6.33 13.26
CA GLY A 53 -16.77 -5.02 12.86
C GLY A 53 -15.73 -4.24 12.06
N LYS A 54 -15.94 -2.92 11.97
CA LYS A 54 -14.96 -1.98 11.42
C LYS A 54 -14.50 -1.02 12.52
N TYR A 55 -13.23 -0.66 12.49
CA TYR A 55 -12.72 0.45 13.28
C TYR A 55 -13.25 1.76 12.69
N TYR A 56 -13.73 2.67 13.56
CA TYR A 56 -14.17 4.00 13.15
C TYR A 56 -12.96 4.95 13.07
N PRO A 57 -12.98 5.97 12.19
CA PRO A 57 -11.93 6.99 12.18
C PRO A 57 -11.71 7.59 13.59
N GLY A 58 -10.48 7.49 14.10
CA GLY A 58 -10.11 7.91 15.45
C GLY A 58 -10.05 6.80 16.50
N SER A 59 -10.49 5.58 16.18
CA SER A 59 -10.26 4.41 17.03
C SER A 59 -8.84 3.88 16.86
N GLN A 60 -8.17 3.56 17.96
CA GLN A 60 -6.80 3.04 17.92
C GLN A 60 -6.82 1.61 17.38
N HIS A 61 -6.38 1.43 16.14
CA HIS A 61 -6.19 0.13 15.46
C HIS A 61 -5.28 -0.86 16.21
N MET A 62 -4.62 -0.40 17.29
CA MET A 62 -3.67 -1.16 18.11
C MET A 62 -4.20 -1.58 19.48
N SER A 63 -5.46 -1.28 19.82
CA SER A 63 -5.99 -1.70 21.12
C SER A 63 -6.31 -3.21 21.12
N ASN A 64 -5.82 -3.92 22.15
CA ASN A 64 -6.20 -5.31 22.43
C ASN A 64 -7.61 -5.40 23.05
N ALA A 65 -8.48 -4.43 22.77
CA ALA A 65 -9.81 -4.38 23.36
C ALA A 65 -10.55 -5.67 22.96
N PRO A 66 -10.99 -6.47 23.94
CA PRO A 66 -11.68 -7.71 23.65
C PRO A 66 -12.98 -7.40 22.90
N VAL A 67 -13.30 -8.22 21.91
CA VAL A 67 -14.60 -8.16 21.24
C VAL A 67 -15.65 -8.59 22.26
N LEU A 68 -16.56 -7.69 22.60
CA LEU A 68 -17.54 -7.87 23.68
C LEU A 68 -18.55 -9.01 23.42
N ALA A 69 -18.70 -9.45 22.18
CA ALA A 69 -19.53 -10.59 21.80
C ALA A 69 -18.83 -11.42 20.69
N PRO A 70 -18.92 -12.76 20.74
CA PRO A 70 -18.30 -13.60 19.72
C PRO A 70 -18.86 -13.27 18.33
N PRO A 71 -18.01 -12.92 17.35
CA PRO A 71 -18.47 -12.51 16.04
C PRO A 71 -19.23 -13.63 15.31
N VAL A 72 -20.38 -13.28 14.74
CA VAL A 72 -21.23 -14.17 13.91
C VAL A 72 -20.73 -14.23 12.46
N ALA A 73 -19.81 -13.33 12.08
CA ALA A 73 -19.28 -13.24 10.73
C ALA A 73 -18.51 -14.50 10.30
N PRO A 74 -18.47 -14.79 8.99
CA PRO A 74 -17.67 -15.90 8.48
C PRO A 74 -16.19 -15.72 8.81
N LYS A 75 -15.52 -16.87 8.95
CA LYS A 75 -14.06 -16.93 9.04
C LYS A 75 -13.47 -16.40 7.73
N THR A 76 -12.53 -15.46 7.85
CA THR A 76 -11.78 -14.90 6.73
C THR A 76 -10.29 -15.05 7.00
N VAL A 77 -9.50 -15.01 5.93
CA VAL A 77 -8.04 -15.00 6.03
C VAL A 77 -7.53 -13.58 5.83
N LEU A 78 -6.66 -13.12 6.73
CA LEU A 78 -6.00 -11.83 6.61
C LEU A 78 -4.87 -11.92 5.58
N GLU A 79 -4.86 -10.97 4.65
CA GLU A 79 -3.94 -10.89 3.52
C GLU A 79 -3.51 -9.44 3.29
N MET A 80 -2.19 -9.23 3.21
CA MET A 80 -1.59 -8.01 2.68
C MET A 80 -1.01 -8.33 1.31
N ARG A 81 -1.60 -7.72 0.29
CA ARG A 81 -1.26 -7.99 -1.11
C ARG A 81 -0.45 -6.83 -1.69
N TYR A 82 0.70 -7.10 -2.27
CA TYR A 82 1.54 -6.09 -2.91
C TYR A 82 1.78 -6.48 -4.35
N ARG A 83 1.55 -5.54 -5.26
CA ARG A 83 1.97 -5.70 -6.65
C ARG A 83 3.49 -5.48 -6.73
N LEU A 84 4.15 -6.34 -7.49
CA LEU A 84 5.59 -6.33 -7.68
C LEU A 84 5.92 -5.85 -9.09
N GLU A 85 6.82 -4.89 -9.19
CA GLU A 85 7.45 -4.48 -10.45
C GLU A 85 8.98 -4.53 -10.33
N PRO A 86 9.75 -4.53 -11.43
CA PRO A 86 11.18 -4.24 -11.36
C PRO A 86 11.46 -2.97 -10.55
N ALA A 87 12.52 -2.98 -9.73
CA ALA A 87 12.89 -1.83 -8.92
C ALA A 87 12.97 -0.56 -9.77
N TRP A 88 12.35 0.52 -9.29
CA TRP A 88 12.43 1.80 -9.97
C TRP A 88 13.80 2.42 -9.73
N THR A 89 14.42 2.93 -10.78
CA THR A 89 15.64 3.74 -10.66
C THR A 89 15.32 5.06 -9.94
N ALA A 90 16.34 5.67 -9.31
CA ALA A 90 16.19 7.00 -8.71
C ALA A 90 15.64 8.03 -9.72
N ALA A 91 16.18 8.03 -10.94
CA ALA A 91 15.70 8.90 -12.02
C ALA A 91 14.21 8.71 -12.35
N LYS A 92 13.72 7.46 -12.41
CA LYS A 92 12.29 7.18 -12.63
C LYS A 92 11.44 7.67 -11.47
N LEU A 93 11.89 7.45 -10.23
CA LEU A 93 11.20 7.92 -9.04
C LEU A 93 11.09 9.44 -9.01
N ASP A 94 12.19 10.15 -9.27
CA ASP A 94 12.23 11.62 -9.28
C ASP A 94 11.40 12.22 -10.41
N ALA A 95 11.48 11.64 -11.62
CA ALA A 95 10.64 12.06 -12.74
C ALA A 95 9.14 11.87 -12.44
N THR A 96 8.77 10.76 -11.81
CA THR A 96 7.38 10.48 -11.42
C THR A 96 6.90 11.41 -10.31
N ARG A 97 7.73 11.70 -9.32
CA ARG A 97 7.43 12.70 -8.28
C ARG A 97 7.21 14.09 -8.89
N ALA A 98 8.08 14.50 -9.82
CA ALA A 98 7.92 15.76 -10.54
C ALA A 98 6.62 15.80 -11.37
N ALA A 99 6.25 14.69 -12.01
CA ALA A 99 4.98 14.57 -12.73
C ALA A 99 3.77 14.71 -11.78
N ASN A 100 3.77 13.99 -10.65
CA ASN A 100 2.71 14.11 -9.64
C ASN A 100 2.65 15.50 -9.04
N ALA A 101 3.78 16.18 -8.82
CA ALA A 101 3.79 17.56 -8.33
C ALA A 101 3.08 18.53 -9.29
N LYS A 102 3.22 18.34 -10.61
CA LYS A 102 2.46 19.11 -11.60
C LYS A 102 0.96 18.84 -11.49
N VAL A 103 0.55 17.57 -11.36
CA VAL A 103 -0.86 17.20 -11.16
C VAL A 103 -1.42 17.80 -9.88
N TYR A 104 -0.66 17.82 -8.77
CA TYR A 104 -1.09 18.48 -7.54
C TYR A 104 -1.27 19.99 -7.70
N ALA A 105 -0.36 20.66 -8.42
CA ALA A 105 -0.50 22.08 -8.73
C ALA A 105 -1.77 22.34 -9.56
N GLU A 106 -2.09 21.47 -10.52
CA GLU A 106 -3.35 21.54 -11.28
C GLU A 106 -4.56 21.38 -10.36
N LEU A 107 -4.57 20.38 -9.46
CA LEU A 107 -5.66 20.15 -8.51
C LEU A 107 -5.92 21.38 -7.62
N VAL A 108 -4.86 22.03 -7.13
CA VAL A 108 -4.98 23.27 -6.34
C VAL A 108 -5.58 24.41 -7.18
N ALA A 109 -5.15 24.54 -8.44
CA ALA A 109 -5.63 25.59 -9.35
C ALA A 109 -7.10 25.41 -9.77
N LEU A 110 -7.65 24.19 -9.74
CA LEU A 110 -9.06 23.93 -10.11
C LEU A 110 -10.03 24.75 -9.25
N ARG A 111 -9.77 24.87 -7.95
CA ARG A 111 -10.66 25.60 -7.04
C ARG A 111 -10.83 27.07 -7.44
N ALA A 112 -9.72 27.74 -7.78
CA ALA A 112 -9.72 29.10 -8.28
C ALA A 112 -10.37 29.20 -9.68
N ARG A 113 -10.06 28.25 -10.58
CA ARG A 113 -10.63 28.21 -11.94
C ARG A 113 -12.15 28.13 -11.96
N PHE A 114 -12.74 27.33 -11.06
CA PHE A 114 -14.19 27.19 -10.92
C PHE A 114 -14.82 28.21 -9.96
N ARG A 115 -14.02 29.12 -9.39
CA ARG A 115 -14.47 30.18 -8.48
C ARG A 115 -15.26 29.63 -7.29
N LEU A 116 -14.79 28.53 -6.70
CA LEU A 116 -15.48 27.91 -5.56
C LEU A 116 -15.35 28.74 -4.28
N ASP A 117 -14.38 29.64 -4.20
CA ASP A 117 -14.21 30.56 -3.06
C ASP A 117 -15.31 31.62 -3.00
N ASP A 118 -16.02 31.86 -4.12
CA ASP A 118 -17.17 32.77 -4.16
C ASP A 118 -18.46 32.10 -3.62
N ILE A 119 -18.46 30.78 -3.45
CA ILE A 119 -19.62 30.02 -2.98
C ILE A 119 -19.58 29.98 -1.45
N PRO A 120 -20.64 30.42 -0.75
CA PRO A 120 -20.66 30.40 0.70
C PRO A 120 -20.56 28.95 1.22
N THR A 121 -19.91 28.77 2.37
CA THR A 121 -19.77 27.46 3.01
C THR A 121 -20.49 27.41 4.34
N GLY A 122 -21.15 26.29 4.65
CA GLY A 122 -21.70 25.98 5.97
C GLY A 122 -21.05 24.72 6.54
N LYS A 123 -20.50 24.80 7.76
CA LYS A 123 -19.77 23.70 8.41
C LYS A 123 -18.65 23.10 7.51
N GLY A 124 -18.02 23.92 6.69
CA GLY A 124 -16.95 23.52 5.77
C GLY A 124 -17.43 22.96 4.41
N THR A 125 -18.73 22.87 4.17
CA THR A 125 -19.29 22.36 2.91
C THR A 125 -19.83 23.51 2.06
N PRO A 126 -19.59 23.54 0.73
CA PRO A 126 -20.21 24.52 -0.17
C PRO A 126 -21.74 24.48 -0.11
N LEU A 127 -22.38 25.65 -0.03
CA LEU A 127 -23.82 25.85 0.00
C LEU A 127 -24.25 26.71 -1.20
N PRO A 128 -24.46 26.11 -2.39
CA PRO A 128 -24.81 26.86 -3.58
C PRO A 128 -26.17 27.54 -3.42
N ARG A 129 -26.25 28.81 -3.83
CA ARG A 129 -27.45 29.65 -3.78
C ARG A 129 -28.33 29.52 -5.02
N ASN A 130 -27.77 29.06 -6.14
CA ASN A 130 -28.47 28.94 -7.42
C ASN A 130 -27.90 27.80 -8.27
N VAL A 131 -28.56 27.56 -9.41
CA VAL A 131 -28.23 26.48 -10.35
C VAL A 131 -26.82 26.64 -10.93
N ASP A 132 -26.38 27.85 -11.23
CA ASP A 132 -25.04 28.11 -11.79
C ASP A 132 -23.94 27.76 -10.77
N GLU A 133 -24.12 28.10 -9.49
CA GLU A 133 -23.19 27.70 -8.42
C GLU A 133 -23.12 26.18 -8.28
N GLN A 134 -24.27 25.50 -8.33
CA GLN A 134 -24.33 24.04 -8.30
C GLN A 134 -23.62 23.41 -9.51
N GLN A 135 -23.83 23.95 -10.72
CA GLN A 135 -23.16 23.48 -11.93
C GLN A 135 -21.64 23.65 -11.85
N ARG A 136 -21.15 24.76 -11.29
CA ARG A 136 -19.70 24.98 -11.07
C ARG A 136 -19.11 23.96 -10.11
N ILE A 137 -19.81 23.63 -9.01
CA ILE A 137 -19.37 22.58 -8.08
C ILE A 137 -19.30 21.22 -8.81
N THR A 138 -20.36 20.84 -9.53
CA THR A 138 -20.38 19.56 -10.25
C THR A 138 -19.29 19.49 -11.33
N ALA A 139 -19.06 20.57 -12.08
CA ALA A 139 -18.01 20.64 -13.09
C ALA A 139 -16.59 20.60 -12.46
N HIS A 140 -16.41 21.27 -11.31
CA HIS A 140 -15.19 21.17 -10.52
C HIS A 140 -14.94 19.73 -10.09
N ASP A 141 -15.94 19.05 -9.52
CA ASP A 141 -15.78 17.68 -9.01
C ASP A 141 -15.45 16.71 -10.14
N ALA A 142 -16.10 16.84 -11.30
CA ALA A 142 -15.76 16.08 -12.49
C ALA A 142 -14.30 16.33 -12.93
N ALA A 143 -13.88 17.59 -13.03
CA ALA A 143 -12.51 17.96 -13.40
C ALA A 143 -11.49 17.49 -12.36
N TYR A 144 -11.84 17.54 -11.07
CA TYR A 144 -11.03 17.07 -9.96
C TYR A 144 -10.78 15.58 -10.08
N GLN A 145 -11.83 14.76 -10.32
CA GLN A 145 -11.66 13.32 -10.48
C GLN A 145 -10.83 12.96 -11.71
N ILE A 146 -11.04 13.64 -12.84
CA ILE A 146 -10.23 13.45 -14.06
C ILE A 146 -8.76 13.77 -13.80
N THR A 147 -8.49 14.87 -13.10
CA THR A 147 -7.12 15.31 -12.79
C THR A 147 -6.47 14.37 -11.77
N LEU A 148 -7.21 13.95 -10.73
CA LEU A 148 -6.75 13.03 -9.71
C LEU A 148 -6.35 11.67 -10.31
N ALA A 149 -7.12 11.17 -11.29
CA ALA A 149 -6.83 9.92 -11.99
C ALA A 149 -5.50 9.93 -12.77
N ARG A 150 -4.90 11.10 -13.02
CA ARG A 150 -3.58 11.23 -13.67
C ARG A 150 -2.42 11.03 -12.70
N LEU A 151 -2.66 10.95 -11.38
CA LEU A 151 -1.61 10.66 -10.42
C LEU A 151 -1.02 9.27 -10.68
N ILE A 152 0.30 9.21 -10.77
CA ILE A 152 1.03 7.96 -10.92
C ILE A 152 1.25 7.38 -9.53
N GLN A 153 0.82 6.13 -9.32
CA GLN A 153 1.08 5.43 -8.08
C GLN A 153 2.59 5.29 -7.87
N LEU A 154 3.10 5.84 -6.78
CA LEU A 154 4.50 5.66 -6.39
C LEU A 154 4.66 4.29 -5.71
N PRO A 155 5.82 3.62 -5.89
CA PRO A 155 6.11 2.45 -5.08
C PRO A 155 6.12 2.88 -3.63
N ARG A 156 5.55 2.05 -2.75
CA ARG A 156 5.72 2.23 -1.32
C ARG A 156 7.18 2.17 -0.95
N CYS A 157 7.89 1.23 -1.58
CA CYS A 157 9.26 0.94 -1.25
C CYS A 157 9.91 -0.06 -2.24
N THR A 158 11.18 -0.39 -2.03
CA THR A 158 11.97 -1.38 -2.79
C THR A 158 12.41 -2.54 -1.91
N LEU A 159 12.08 -3.79 -2.29
CA LEU A 159 12.51 -5.01 -1.61
C LEU A 159 13.42 -5.82 -2.54
N GLY A 160 14.73 -5.75 -2.30
CA GLY A 160 15.74 -6.28 -3.22
C GLY A 160 15.59 -5.67 -4.62
N GLY A 161 15.48 -6.51 -5.65
CA GLY A 161 15.34 -6.07 -7.05
C GLY A 161 13.93 -5.64 -7.48
N THR A 162 13.00 -5.42 -6.54
CA THR A 162 11.58 -5.28 -6.84
C THR A 162 10.97 -4.08 -6.10
N ALA A 163 10.20 -3.26 -6.81
CA ALA A 163 9.39 -2.19 -6.26
C ALA A 163 8.02 -2.73 -5.82
N LEU A 164 7.60 -2.38 -4.60
CA LEU A 164 6.33 -2.82 -4.00
C LEU A 164 5.30 -1.71 -4.11
N PHE A 165 4.12 -2.07 -4.62
CA PHE A 165 2.96 -1.19 -4.70
C PHE A 165 1.82 -1.82 -3.91
N ASP A 166 1.10 -1.03 -3.14
CA ASP A 166 -0.10 -1.56 -2.51
C ASP A 166 -1.14 -1.86 -3.57
N SER A 167 -1.82 -2.99 -3.38
CA SER A 167 -3.08 -3.23 -4.07
C SER A 167 -4.19 -2.42 -3.41
N SER A 168 -5.27 -2.16 -4.13
CA SER A 168 -6.47 -1.55 -3.59
C SER A 168 -7.10 -2.35 -2.43
N ALA A 169 -6.75 -3.63 -2.26
CA ALA A 169 -7.26 -4.51 -1.22
C ALA A 169 -6.39 -4.55 0.06
N THR A 170 -5.14 -4.07 0.01
CA THR A 170 -4.12 -4.31 1.06
C THR A 170 -4.51 -3.73 2.43
N TYR A 171 -5.22 -2.60 2.44
CA TYR A 171 -5.60 -1.91 3.66
C TYR A 171 -7.07 -2.07 4.04
N GLN A 172 -7.93 -2.52 3.13
CA GLN A 172 -9.35 -2.71 3.44
C GLN A 172 -9.57 -3.69 4.59
N GLN A 173 -8.67 -4.65 4.75
CA GLN A 173 -8.70 -5.59 5.87
C GLN A 173 -8.09 -5.03 7.16
N LEU A 174 -7.19 -4.04 7.08
CA LEU A 174 -6.54 -3.44 8.25
C LEU A 174 -7.48 -2.51 9.04
N ASP A 175 -8.58 -2.10 8.43
CA ASP A 175 -9.64 -1.33 9.09
C ASP A 175 -10.69 -2.21 9.80
N LEU A 176 -10.50 -3.54 9.81
CA LEU A 176 -11.43 -4.48 10.43
C LEU A 176 -11.10 -4.69 11.90
N MET A 177 -12.14 -4.78 12.73
CA MET A 177 -12.05 -5.42 14.04
C MET A 177 -12.09 -6.93 13.83
N VAL A 178 -11.14 -7.67 14.39
CA VAL A 178 -11.06 -9.12 14.21
C VAL A 178 -10.88 -9.86 15.53
N ASP A 179 -11.35 -11.10 15.58
CA ASP A 179 -11.14 -12.04 16.67
C ASP A 179 -10.25 -13.21 16.20
N PRO A 180 -9.07 -13.43 16.83
CA PRO A 180 -8.53 -12.68 17.97
C PRO A 180 -7.89 -11.33 17.58
N PRO A 181 -7.97 -10.29 18.44
CA PRO A 181 -7.49 -8.93 18.10
C PRO A 181 -5.97 -8.86 17.88
N ILE A 182 -5.22 -9.81 18.45
CA ILE A 182 -3.77 -9.95 18.22
C ILE A 182 -3.40 -10.06 16.74
N ALA A 183 -4.26 -10.69 15.93
CA ALA A 183 -4.01 -10.88 14.50
C ALA A 183 -3.93 -9.53 13.75
N MET A 184 -4.72 -8.54 14.19
CA MET A 184 -4.65 -7.21 13.57
C MET A 184 -3.36 -6.47 13.96
N ARG A 185 -2.97 -6.56 15.23
CA ARG A 185 -1.70 -5.99 15.70
C ARG A 185 -0.49 -6.58 14.96
N GLU A 186 -0.50 -7.90 14.74
CA GLU A 186 0.50 -8.59 13.93
C GLU A 186 0.51 -8.09 12.49
N ALA A 187 -0.66 -7.92 11.85
CA ALA A 187 -0.78 -7.38 10.50
C ALA A 187 -0.15 -5.98 10.39
N TYR A 188 -0.44 -5.07 11.34
CA TYR A 188 0.21 -3.76 11.39
C TYR A 188 1.73 -3.85 11.59
N ALA A 189 2.19 -4.74 12.47
CA ALA A 189 3.62 -4.96 12.68
C ALA A 189 4.33 -5.48 11.41
N ILE A 190 3.64 -6.30 10.62
CA ILE A 190 4.12 -6.77 9.31
C ILE A 190 4.22 -5.61 8.31
N VAL A 191 3.21 -4.72 8.24
CA VAL A 191 3.30 -3.54 7.38
C VAL A 191 4.52 -2.68 7.72
N GLU A 192 4.79 -2.45 9.01
CA GLU A 192 5.98 -1.72 9.47
C GLU A 192 7.28 -2.49 9.23
N LEU A 193 7.26 -3.82 9.33
CA LEU A 193 8.40 -4.66 8.96
C LEU A 193 8.73 -4.55 7.47
N VAL A 194 7.71 -4.62 6.59
CA VAL A 194 7.90 -4.44 5.15
C VAL A 194 8.54 -3.08 4.90
N LYS A 195 7.98 -1.99 5.42
CA LYS A 195 8.55 -0.63 5.30
C LYS A 195 10.03 -0.56 5.69
N ARG A 196 10.40 -1.16 6.83
CA ARG A 196 11.80 -1.16 7.33
C ARG A 196 12.76 -1.99 6.48
N ARG A 197 12.26 -3.03 5.82
CA ARG A 197 13.07 -3.90 4.94
C ARG A 197 13.32 -3.28 3.59
N CYS A 198 12.67 -2.16 3.29
CA CYS A 198 12.88 -1.48 2.05
C CYS A 198 14.04 -0.50 2.16
N ARG A 199 15.03 -0.66 1.29
CA ARG A 199 16.20 0.20 1.16
C ARG A 199 16.22 0.78 -0.24
#